data_AF-A0A955ZH26-F1
#
_entry.id   AF-A0A955ZH26-F1
#
_cell.length_a   1.000
_cell.length_b   1.000
_cell.length_c   1.000
_cell.angle_alpha   90.00
_cell.angle_beta   90.00
_cell.angle_gamma   90.00
#
_symmetry.space_group_name_H-M   'P 1'
#
loop_
_entity.id
_entity.type
_entity.pdbx_description
1 polymer ?
#
loop_
_entity_poly.entity_id
_entity_poly.type
_entity_poly.pdbx_seq_one_letter_code
_entity_poly.pdbx_strand_id
1 'polypeptide(L)'
;MKHARLLLLLAIGLALLLACSEHSQPRFPHDLHLTELKCGGPGLPDCLSCATCHHPKQGNRTAALPKVDVCQRCHKPTDQQALAAVNRPPQDPEPLAYGIRFFHAKHLAMPGNKGQCVPCHAGIVEKSEPRFPTMARCFTCHEHQKQWDEGVCTPCHQSADLSQLMPQTFLRHDAGFVTHRHGVLARQKQAICQNCHSQQQCDDCHDVSQGLSIEKRRPDSIERRLVHRGDFLTRHPIEAKSQPTRCLKCHTVETCDSCHVKNGVSGNAIRGANPHPPGWVGGNTDGRSFHGRAARRDIVACAACHDQGPATNCIRCHKVGAYGGNPHPNGWKSSRSDGAAMCRYCHEQ
;
A
#
# COMPACT_ATOMS: atom_id res chain seq x y z
N MET A 1 -21.46 -27.80 36.18
CA MET A 1 -21.91 -27.49 34.79
C MET A 1 -21.10 -26.39 34.09
N LYS A 2 -20.74 -25.27 34.75
CA LYS A 2 -19.95 -24.18 34.12
C LYS A 2 -18.53 -24.60 33.70
N HIS A 3 -17.85 -25.41 34.51
CA HIS A 3 -16.50 -25.91 34.20
C HIS A 3 -16.45 -26.89 33.02
N ALA A 4 -17.48 -27.74 32.86
CA ALA A 4 -17.58 -28.65 31.73
C ALA A 4 -17.80 -27.91 30.40
N ARG A 5 -18.55 -26.80 30.39
CA ARG A 5 -18.74 -25.95 29.20
C ARG A 5 -17.46 -25.20 28.82
N LEU A 6 -16.68 -24.73 29.80
CA LEU A 6 -15.41 -24.04 29.55
C LEU A 6 -14.36 -24.98 28.96
N LEU A 7 -14.27 -26.21 29.47
CA LEU A 7 -13.37 -27.25 28.93
C LEU A 7 -13.76 -27.67 27.50
N LEU A 8 -15.06 -27.78 27.21
CA LEU A 8 -15.53 -28.10 25.87
C LEU A 8 -15.23 -26.98 24.86
N LEU A 9 -15.39 -25.71 25.25
CA LEU A 9 -15.07 -24.56 24.40
C LEU A 9 -13.56 -24.42 24.15
N LEU A 10 -12.72 -24.71 25.14
CA LEU A 10 -11.26 -24.75 24.98
C LEU A 10 -10.81 -25.89 24.05
N ALA A 11 -11.41 -27.08 24.18
CA ALA A 11 -11.11 -28.21 23.31
C ALA A 11 -11.53 -27.96 21.85
N ILE A 12 -12.69 -27.34 21.63
CA ILE A 12 -13.17 -26.94 20.30
C ILE A 12 -12.28 -25.83 19.72
N GLY A 13 -11.89 -24.85 20.53
CA GLY A 13 -10.96 -23.78 20.12
C GLY A 13 -9.58 -24.30 19.72
N LEU A 14 -9.04 -25.29 20.44
CA LEU A 14 -7.76 -25.92 20.11
C LEU A 14 -7.85 -26.80 18.85
N ALA A 15 -8.96 -27.54 18.67
CA ALA A 15 -9.21 -28.32 17.47
C ALA A 15 -9.40 -27.43 16.22
N LEU A 16 -10.04 -26.28 16.35
CA LEU A 16 -10.16 -25.27 15.29
C LEU A 16 -8.80 -24.62 14.97
N LEU A 17 -7.97 -24.33 15.96
CA LEU A 17 -6.61 -23.82 15.73
C LEU A 17 -5.71 -24.85 15.03
N LEU A 18 -5.83 -26.14 15.37
CA LEU A 18 -5.12 -27.24 14.70
C LEU A 18 -5.69 -27.56 13.30
N ALA A 19 -6.97 -27.31 13.05
CA ALA A 19 -7.58 -27.44 11.73
C ALA A 19 -7.29 -26.23 10.82
N CYS A 20 -7.04 -25.05 11.40
CA CYS A 20 -6.66 -23.83 10.70
C CYS A 20 -5.15 -23.66 10.50
N SER A 21 -4.30 -24.56 11.01
CA SER A 21 -2.97 -24.71 10.43
C SER A 21 -3.15 -25.34 9.04
N GLU A 22 -3.45 -24.47 8.07
CA GLU A 22 -3.41 -24.79 6.66
C GLU A 22 -2.20 -25.68 6.42
N HIS A 23 -2.48 -26.91 6.01
CA HIS A 23 -1.50 -27.82 5.47
C HIS A 23 -1.02 -27.19 4.16
N SER A 24 -0.13 -26.20 4.27
CA SER A 24 0.54 -25.57 3.16
C SER A 24 1.42 -26.64 2.55
N GLN A 25 0.86 -27.34 1.56
CA GLN A 25 1.51 -28.41 0.80
C GLN A 25 2.96 -27.98 0.47
N PRO A 26 3.97 -28.76 0.90
CA PRO A 26 5.35 -28.32 0.88
C PRO A 26 5.75 -27.89 -0.53
N ARG A 27 6.28 -26.67 -0.65
CA ARG A 27 6.91 -26.19 -1.89
C ARG A 27 8.22 -26.95 -2.09
N PHE A 28 8.66 -27.11 -3.33
CA PHE A 28 9.96 -27.77 -3.60
C PHE A 28 11.09 -27.05 -2.84
N PRO A 29 11.81 -27.75 -1.94
CA PRO A 29 12.80 -27.14 -1.06
C PRO A 29 14.16 -27.03 -1.77
N HIS A 30 14.39 -25.93 -2.49
CA HIS A 30 15.65 -25.68 -3.19
C HIS A 30 16.84 -25.60 -2.22
N ASP A 31 16.63 -25.06 -1.01
CA ASP A 31 17.62 -24.97 0.07
C ASP A 31 18.12 -26.36 0.47
N LEU A 32 17.20 -27.29 0.74
CA LEU A 32 17.51 -28.68 1.06
C LEU A 32 18.39 -29.31 -0.03
N HIS A 33 17.97 -29.19 -1.29
CA HIS A 33 18.63 -29.86 -2.42
C HIS A 33 19.98 -29.23 -2.80
N LEU A 34 20.16 -27.93 -2.61
CA LEU A 34 21.37 -27.22 -3.01
C LEU A 34 22.42 -27.12 -1.89
N THR A 35 22.00 -27.07 -0.63
CA THR A 35 22.90 -26.71 0.48
C THR A 35 22.95 -27.73 1.61
N GLU A 36 21.92 -28.55 1.80
CA GLU A 36 21.84 -29.44 2.97
C GLU A 36 22.18 -30.90 2.64
N LEU A 37 22.17 -31.30 1.36
CA LEU A 37 22.59 -32.63 0.93
C LEU A 37 24.12 -32.77 0.97
N LYS A 38 24.61 -33.87 1.57
CA LYS A 38 26.04 -34.22 1.54
C LYS A 38 26.44 -34.66 0.13
N CYS A 39 27.43 -33.97 -0.46
CA CYS A 39 27.90 -34.21 -1.82
C CYS A 39 29.39 -33.88 -1.97
N GLY A 40 30.01 -34.29 -3.09
CA GLY A 40 31.36 -33.86 -3.51
C GLY A 40 32.54 -34.49 -2.75
N GLY A 41 32.30 -35.44 -1.85
CA GLY A 41 33.34 -36.21 -1.14
C GLY A 41 33.52 -37.64 -1.69
N PRO A 42 34.56 -38.36 -1.25
CA PRO A 42 34.80 -39.75 -1.68
C PRO A 42 33.59 -40.65 -1.35
N GLY A 43 32.98 -41.28 -2.36
CA GLY A 43 31.79 -42.13 -2.21
C GLY A 43 30.46 -41.37 -2.05
N LEU A 44 30.46 -40.04 -2.16
CA LEU A 44 29.26 -39.22 -2.19
C LEU A 44 28.89 -38.82 -3.63
N PRO A 45 27.61 -38.54 -3.90
CA PRO A 45 27.20 -38.04 -5.21
C PRO A 45 27.78 -36.65 -5.49
N ASP A 46 27.84 -36.29 -6.76
CA ASP A 46 28.17 -34.93 -7.19
C ASP A 46 27.17 -33.92 -6.61
N CYS A 47 27.66 -32.72 -6.30
CA CYS A 47 26.81 -31.66 -5.80
C CYS A 47 25.80 -31.19 -6.86
N LEU A 48 24.55 -31.05 -6.44
CA LEU A 48 23.50 -30.53 -7.31
C LEU A 48 23.73 -29.04 -7.57
N SER A 49 23.44 -28.63 -8.80
CA SER A 49 23.46 -27.24 -9.23
C SER A 49 22.11 -26.86 -9.83
N CYS A 50 21.91 -25.56 -10.09
CA CYS A 50 20.73 -25.09 -10.80
C CYS A 50 20.55 -25.82 -12.14
N ALA A 51 21.66 -26.04 -12.88
CA ALA A 51 21.67 -26.69 -14.18
C ALA A 51 21.42 -28.20 -14.13
N THR A 52 21.59 -28.83 -12.97
CA THR A 52 21.29 -30.26 -12.79
C THR A 52 19.81 -30.55 -12.99
N CYS A 53 18.95 -29.59 -12.61
CA CYS A 53 17.50 -29.70 -12.71
C CYS A 53 16.91 -28.82 -13.82
N HIS A 54 17.38 -27.57 -13.92
CA HIS A 54 16.84 -26.58 -14.84
C HIS A 54 17.69 -26.50 -16.11
N HIS A 55 17.08 -26.84 -17.24
CA HIS A 55 17.68 -26.69 -18.56
C HIS A 55 17.03 -25.47 -19.26
N PRO A 56 17.74 -24.35 -19.42
CA PRO A 56 17.18 -23.18 -20.08
C PRO A 56 16.84 -23.53 -21.53
N LYS A 57 15.57 -23.39 -21.91
CA LYS A 57 15.15 -23.58 -23.30
C LYS A 57 15.66 -22.43 -24.18
N GLN A 58 15.92 -22.73 -25.44
CA GLN A 58 16.16 -21.69 -26.44
C GLN A 58 14.84 -20.96 -26.76
N GLY A 59 14.92 -19.64 -26.94
CA GLY A 59 13.79 -18.79 -27.33
C GLY A 59 13.22 -17.91 -26.22
N ASN A 60 12.04 -17.32 -26.50
CA ASN A 60 11.35 -16.34 -25.65
C ASN A 60 10.34 -17.04 -24.73
N ARG A 61 10.81 -17.90 -23.83
CA ARG A 61 9.93 -18.58 -22.85
C ARG A 61 10.57 -18.58 -21.47
N THR A 62 9.72 -18.53 -20.44
CA THR A 62 10.09 -18.83 -19.06
C THR A 62 10.85 -20.15 -19.00
N ALA A 63 11.89 -20.21 -18.15
CA ALA A 63 12.65 -21.44 -17.96
C ALA A 63 11.66 -22.56 -17.60
N ALA A 64 11.65 -23.63 -18.39
CA ALA A 64 10.71 -24.72 -18.17
C ALA A 64 11.00 -25.34 -16.80
N LEU A 65 9.94 -25.55 -16.02
CA LEU A 65 10.04 -26.35 -14.80
C LEU A 65 10.65 -27.72 -15.15
N PRO A 66 11.48 -28.29 -14.25
CA PRO A 66 12.03 -29.62 -14.46
C PRO A 66 10.90 -30.62 -14.68
N LYS A 67 11.10 -31.52 -15.63
CA LYS A 67 10.17 -32.63 -15.85
C LYS A 67 10.31 -33.67 -14.73
N VAL A 68 9.26 -34.45 -14.53
CA VAL A 68 9.17 -35.48 -13.49
C VAL A 68 10.33 -36.49 -13.53
N ASP A 69 10.83 -36.80 -14.73
CA ASP A 69 11.94 -37.76 -14.93
C ASP A 69 13.24 -37.29 -14.27
N VAL A 70 13.44 -35.97 -14.11
CA VAL A 70 14.60 -35.42 -13.38
C VAL A 70 14.52 -35.82 -11.90
N CYS A 71 13.35 -35.74 -11.29
CA CYS A 71 13.13 -36.11 -9.89
C CYS A 71 13.32 -37.61 -9.67
N GLN A 72 12.87 -38.43 -10.64
CA GLN A 72 12.92 -39.90 -10.57
C GLN A 72 14.33 -40.48 -10.61
N ARG A 73 15.36 -39.67 -10.97
CA ARG A 73 16.77 -40.10 -10.90
C ARG A 73 17.25 -40.33 -9.47
N CYS A 74 16.62 -39.67 -8.49
CA CYS A 74 16.98 -39.76 -7.07
C CYS A 74 15.81 -40.27 -6.22
N HIS A 75 14.58 -39.88 -6.54
CA HIS A 75 13.38 -40.27 -5.80
C HIS A 75 12.71 -41.48 -6.43
N LYS A 76 12.54 -42.55 -5.64
CA LYS A 76 11.81 -43.74 -6.07
C LYS A 76 10.32 -43.41 -6.23
N PRO A 77 9.57 -44.13 -7.09
CA PRO A 77 8.13 -43.96 -7.23
C PRO A 77 7.32 -44.19 -5.95
N THR A 78 7.92 -44.76 -4.89
CA THR A 78 7.31 -44.95 -3.58
C THR A 78 7.49 -43.75 -2.64
N ASP A 79 8.26 -42.73 -3.03
CA ASP A 79 8.45 -41.52 -2.25
C ASP A 79 7.20 -40.64 -2.33
N GLN A 80 6.34 -40.76 -1.33
CA GLN A 80 5.08 -40.03 -1.26
C GLN A 80 5.28 -38.52 -1.18
N GLN A 81 6.38 -38.03 -0.57
CA GLN A 81 6.65 -36.59 -0.48
C GLN A 81 7.05 -36.03 -1.85
N ALA A 82 7.91 -36.74 -2.58
CA ALA A 82 8.29 -36.36 -3.94
C ALA A 82 7.09 -36.41 -4.90
N LEU A 83 6.26 -37.44 -4.82
CA LEU A 83 5.03 -37.55 -5.62
C LEU A 83 4.03 -36.43 -5.34
N ALA A 84 3.85 -36.04 -4.07
CA ALA A 84 2.97 -34.93 -3.71
C ALA A 84 3.47 -33.58 -4.28
N ALA A 85 4.79 -33.36 -4.28
CA ALA A 85 5.39 -32.14 -4.80
C ALA A 85 5.27 -32.03 -6.33
N VAL A 86 5.41 -33.15 -7.04
CA VAL A 86 5.40 -33.20 -8.51
C VAL A 86 3.98 -33.24 -9.10
N ASN A 87 3.04 -33.90 -8.43
CA ASN A 87 1.64 -33.99 -8.87
C ASN A 87 0.78 -32.81 -8.39
N ARG A 88 1.41 -31.72 -7.95
CA ARG A 88 0.71 -30.52 -7.48
C ARG A 88 -0.17 -29.97 -8.62
N PRO A 89 -1.48 -29.80 -8.42
CA PRO A 89 -2.29 -29.06 -9.38
C PRO A 89 -1.73 -27.64 -9.51
N PRO A 90 -1.69 -27.07 -10.72
CA PRO A 90 -1.22 -25.70 -10.92
C PRO A 90 -1.97 -24.77 -9.95
N GLN A 91 -1.23 -24.11 -9.06
CA GLN A 91 -1.81 -23.16 -8.13
C GLN A 91 -2.00 -21.83 -8.83
N ASP A 92 -3.26 -21.40 -8.91
CA ASP A 92 -3.71 -20.18 -9.57
C ASP A 92 -3.23 -20.10 -11.05
N PRO A 93 -3.85 -19.28 -11.92
CA PRO A 93 -3.21 -19.01 -13.20
C PRO A 93 -1.79 -18.48 -12.93
N GLU A 94 -0.80 -19.04 -13.61
CA GLU A 94 0.58 -18.58 -13.60
C GLU A 94 0.55 -17.05 -13.67
N PRO A 95 1.10 -16.30 -12.69
CA PRO A 95 0.95 -14.86 -12.66
C PRO A 95 1.31 -14.26 -14.02
N LEU A 96 0.38 -13.53 -14.64
CA LEU A 96 0.54 -12.89 -15.96
C LEU A 96 1.82 -12.04 -16.04
N ALA A 97 2.38 -11.66 -14.89
CA ALA A 97 3.71 -11.09 -14.70
C ALA A 97 4.87 -11.86 -15.37
N TYR A 98 4.67 -13.13 -15.78
CA TYR A 98 5.64 -13.88 -16.59
C TYR A 98 5.62 -13.54 -18.08
N GLY A 99 4.68 -12.72 -18.56
CA GLY A 99 4.56 -12.26 -19.96
C GLY A 99 5.66 -11.28 -20.42
N ILE A 100 6.81 -11.24 -19.75
CA ILE A 100 7.96 -10.47 -20.24
C ILE A 100 8.76 -11.25 -21.27
N ARG A 101 9.27 -10.55 -22.27
CA ARG A 101 10.14 -11.13 -23.29
C ARG A 101 11.56 -11.27 -22.76
N PHE A 102 11.87 -12.42 -22.16
CA PHE A 102 13.17 -12.68 -21.54
C PHE A 102 13.85 -13.91 -22.15
N PHE A 103 15.14 -13.77 -22.48
CA PHE A 103 15.94 -14.82 -23.12
C PHE A 103 17.07 -15.26 -22.20
N HIS A 104 16.88 -16.36 -21.45
CA HIS A 104 17.89 -16.90 -20.53
C HIS A 104 19.23 -17.18 -21.22
N ALA A 105 19.22 -17.82 -22.38
CA ALA A 105 20.45 -18.16 -23.12
C ALA A 105 21.30 -16.92 -23.45
N LYS A 106 20.67 -15.81 -23.84
CA LYS A 106 21.39 -14.55 -24.12
C LYS A 106 22.02 -13.98 -22.85
N HIS A 107 21.26 -13.94 -21.75
CA HIS A 107 21.75 -13.37 -20.49
C HIS A 107 22.85 -14.23 -19.86
N LEU A 108 22.73 -15.55 -19.90
CA LEU A 108 23.74 -16.47 -19.37
C LEU A 108 25.06 -16.38 -20.15
N ALA A 109 25.00 -16.10 -21.46
CA ALA A 109 26.18 -15.91 -22.30
C ALA A 109 26.86 -14.54 -22.13
N MET A 110 26.26 -13.59 -21.40
CA MET A 110 26.86 -12.27 -21.20
C MET A 110 28.09 -12.34 -20.27
N PRO A 111 29.16 -11.57 -20.56
CA PRO A 111 30.35 -11.54 -19.71
C PRO A 111 30.10 -11.14 -18.25
N GLY A 112 29.05 -10.35 -17.99
CA GLY A 112 28.66 -9.94 -16.64
C GLY A 112 27.97 -11.03 -15.82
N ASN A 113 27.33 -12.02 -16.47
CA ASN A 113 26.61 -13.09 -15.79
C ASN A 113 27.40 -14.40 -15.75
N LYS A 114 28.25 -14.69 -16.74
CA LYS A 114 29.12 -15.89 -16.80
C LYS A 114 28.38 -17.19 -16.46
N GLY A 115 27.16 -17.36 -16.97
CA GLY A 115 26.32 -18.53 -16.69
C GLY A 115 25.70 -18.61 -15.27
N GLN A 116 25.85 -17.58 -14.44
CA GLN A 116 25.32 -17.57 -13.07
C GLN A 116 23.82 -17.28 -13.04
N CYS A 117 23.10 -17.97 -12.15
CA CYS A 117 21.64 -17.82 -11.96
C CYS A 117 21.29 -16.94 -10.75
N VAL A 118 22.05 -17.08 -9.66
CA VAL A 118 21.83 -16.39 -8.37
C VAL A 118 21.76 -14.87 -8.50
N PRO A 119 22.56 -14.19 -9.36
CA PRO A 119 22.43 -12.75 -9.51
C PRO A 119 21.02 -12.29 -9.87
N CYS A 120 20.19 -13.08 -10.54
CA CYS A 120 18.79 -12.71 -10.82
C CYS A 120 17.78 -13.42 -9.92
N HIS A 121 18.12 -14.63 -9.44
CA HIS A 121 17.23 -15.51 -8.68
C HIS A 121 17.68 -15.69 -7.23
N ALA A 122 18.15 -14.62 -6.58
CA ALA A 122 18.67 -14.67 -5.22
C ALA A 122 17.68 -15.31 -4.22
N GLY A 123 16.37 -15.07 -4.40
CA GLY A 123 15.32 -15.65 -3.55
C GLY A 123 15.22 -17.18 -3.53
N ILE A 124 15.95 -17.87 -4.40
CA ILE A 124 16.06 -19.34 -4.39
C ILE A 124 17.00 -19.82 -3.28
N VAL A 125 18.07 -19.06 -3.01
CA VAL A 125 19.08 -19.39 -1.99
C VAL A 125 18.92 -18.55 -0.72
N GLU A 126 18.35 -17.35 -0.83
CA GLU A 126 18.14 -16.40 0.26
C GLU A 126 16.64 -16.16 0.49
N LYS A 127 16.10 -16.63 1.62
CA LYS A 127 14.66 -16.58 1.90
C LYS A 127 14.08 -15.15 1.98
N SER A 128 14.91 -14.14 2.22
CA SER A 128 14.51 -12.73 2.29
C SER A 128 14.32 -12.06 0.93
N GLU A 129 14.84 -12.66 -0.15
CA GLU A 129 14.84 -12.07 -1.48
C GLU A 129 13.69 -12.58 -2.38
N PRO A 130 13.24 -11.80 -3.37
CA PRO A 130 12.31 -12.28 -4.38
C PRO A 130 12.91 -13.43 -5.20
N ARG A 131 12.13 -14.50 -5.40
CA ARG A 131 12.55 -15.68 -6.21
C ARG A 131 12.69 -15.35 -7.70
N PHE A 132 11.85 -14.44 -8.17
CA PHE A 132 11.90 -13.94 -9.54
C PHE A 132 12.49 -12.53 -9.52
N PRO A 133 13.34 -12.19 -10.51
CA PRO A 133 13.93 -10.88 -10.58
C PRO A 133 12.83 -9.83 -10.69
N THR A 134 12.94 -8.79 -9.86
CA THR A 134 12.10 -7.60 -10.03
C THR A 134 12.58 -6.83 -11.26
N MET A 135 11.72 -5.97 -11.81
CA MET A 135 12.14 -5.09 -12.91
C MET A 135 13.32 -4.17 -12.53
N ALA A 136 13.43 -3.78 -11.25
CA ALA A 136 14.58 -3.02 -10.75
C ALA A 136 15.90 -3.79 -10.93
N ARG A 137 15.86 -5.13 -10.91
CA ARG A 137 17.04 -5.95 -11.18
C ARG A 137 17.50 -5.86 -12.63
N CYS A 138 16.59 -5.69 -13.58
CA CYS A 138 16.95 -5.48 -14.98
C CYS A 138 17.73 -4.17 -15.17
N PHE A 139 17.36 -3.13 -14.42
CA PHE A 139 17.96 -1.79 -14.51
C PHE A 139 19.35 -1.68 -13.87
N THR A 140 19.83 -2.71 -13.18
CA THR A 140 21.23 -2.70 -12.70
C THR A 140 22.24 -2.89 -13.85
N CYS A 141 21.79 -3.40 -15.00
CA CYS A 141 22.62 -3.63 -16.18
C CYS A 141 22.09 -2.93 -17.44
N HIS A 142 20.78 -2.77 -17.57
CA HIS A 142 20.16 -2.12 -18.72
C HIS A 142 19.73 -0.69 -18.40
N GLU A 143 20.27 0.27 -19.15
CA GLU A 143 19.84 1.66 -19.09
C GLU A 143 18.55 1.85 -19.91
N HIS A 144 17.47 2.16 -19.22
CA HIS A 144 16.14 2.38 -19.81
C HIS A 144 15.44 3.61 -19.25
N GLN A 145 16.18 4.52 -18.58
CA GLN A 145 15.59 5.70 -17.94
C GLN A 145 14.76 6.54 -18.91
N LYS A 146 15.15 6.63 -20.19
CA LYS A 146 14.37 7.33 -21.20
C LYS A 146 13.02 6.66 -21.47
N GLN A 147 13.02 5.37 -21.85
CA GLN A 147 11.77 4.64 -22.08
C GLN A 147 10.91 4.59 -20.82
N TRP A 148 11.53 4.55 -19.66
CA TRP A 148 10.88 4.66 -18.38
C TRP A 148 10.16 5.99 -18.17
N ASP A 149 10.87 7.10 -18.37
CA ASP A 149 10.34 8.45 -18.19
C ASP A 149 9.20 8.77 -19.16
N GLU A 150 9.26 8.16 -20.35
CA GLU A 150 8.27 8.22 -21.42
C GLU A 150 7.13 7.19 -21.25
N GLY A 151 7.25 6.23 -20.33
CA GLY A 151 6.23 5.20 -20.11
C GLY A 151 6.19 4.10 -21.18
N VAL A 152 7.26 3.86 -21.92
CA VAL A 152 7.32 2.86 -23.00
C VAL A 152 7.76 1.50 -22.45
N CYS A 153 6.79 0.65 -22.12
CA CYS A 153 7.03 -0.67 -21.49
C CYS A 153 7.15 -1.84 -22.49
N THR A 154 6.80 -1.62 -23.75
CA THR A 154 6.72 -2.65 -24.81
C THR A 154 8.04 -3.33 -25.22
N PRO A 155 9.25 -2.81 -24.94
CA PRO A 155 10.48 -3.55 -25.18
C PRO A 155 10.57 -4.84 -24.36
N CYS A 156 9.97 -4.86 -23.18
CA CYS A 156 9.98 -6.01 -22.27
C CYS A 156 8.60 -6.66 -22.14
N HIS A 157 7.53 -5.87 -22.08
CA HIS A 157 6.17 -6.35 -21.88
C HIS A 157 5.43 -6.51 -23.20
N GLN A 158 4.50 -7.48 -23.28
CA GLN A 158 3.51 -7.49 -24.35
C GLN A 158 2.41 -6.48 -24.03
N SER A 159 2.00 -5.67 -25.01
CA SER A 159 0.97 -4.64 -24.81
C SER A 159 -0.36 -5.22 -24.31
N ALA A 160 -0.72 -6.43 -24.76
CA ALA A 160 -1.94 -7.12 -24.34
C ALA A 160 -1.95 -7.46 -22.84
N ASP A 161 -0.77 -7.66 -22.25
CA ASP A 161 -0.63 -8.11 -20.87
C ASP A 161 -0.61 -6.93 -19.89
N LEU A 162 -0.16 -5.75 -20.32
CA LEU A 162 0.07 -4.58 -19.45
C LEU A 162 -1.15 -4.18 -18.60
N SER A 163 -2.36 -4.32 -19.13
CA SER A 163 -3.61 -4.03 -18.40
C SER A 163 -3.90 -4.99 -17.24
N GLN A 164 -3.27 -6.16 -17.26
CA GLN A 164 -3.43 -7.22 -16.26
C GLN A 164 -2.26 -7.27 -15.28
N LEU A 165 -1.20 -6.49 -15.53
CA LEU A 165 -0.02 -6.39 -14.67
C LEU A 165 -0.23 -5.33 -13.60
N MET A 166 0.11 -5.68 -12.36
CA MET A 166 0.08 -4.74 -11.23
C MET A 166 1.51 -4.41 -10.77
N PRO A 167 1.98 -3.16 -10.93
CA PRO A 167 3.30 -2.74 -10.48
C PRO A 167 3.49 -2.89 -8.96
N GLN A 168 4.56 -3.57 -8.55
CA GLN A 168 4.85 -3.85 -7.14
C GLN A 168 5.87 -2.90 -6.50
N THR A 169 6.59 -2.10 -7.29
CA THR A 169 7.69 -1.25 -6.81
C THR A 169 7.55 0.21 -7.21
N PHE A 170 7.57 0.51 -8.51
CA PHE A 170 7.65 1.89 -9.01
C PHE A 170 6.33 2.66 -9.00
N LEU A 171 5.23 1.97 -9.27
CA LEU A 171 3.89 2.53 -9.26
C LEU A 171 3.00 1.70 -8.35
N ARG A 172 3.40 1.59 -7.08
CA ARG A 172 2.67 0.84 -6.08
C ARG A 172 1.29 1.43 -5.88
N HIS A 173 0.28 0.62 -6.18
CA HIS A 173 -1.13 0.90 -5.94
C HIS A 173 -1.53 0.53 -4.50
N ASP A 174 -0.71 0.93 -3.52
CA ASP A 174 -1.03 0.72 -2.11
C ASP A 174 -2.09 1.72 -1.60
N ALA A 175 -2.47 1.61 -0.34
CA ALA A 175 -3.46 2.49 0.29
C ALA A 175 -3.09 3.99 0.20
N GLY A 176 -1.80 4.31 0.16
CA GLY A 176 -1.30 5.68 0.03
C GLY A 176 -1.31 6.21 -1.41
N PHE A 177 -1.48 5.34 -2.41
CA PHE A 177 -1.51 5.75 -3.81
C PHE A 177 -2.67 6.71 -4.06
N VAL A 178 -3.90 6.28 -3.80
CA VAL A 178 -5.10 7.09 -4.05
C VAL A 178 -5.10 8.38 -3.22
N THR A 179 -4.66 8.30 -1.96
CA THR A 179 -4.78 9.43 -1.02
C THR A 179 -3.66 10.46 -1.10
N HIS A 180 -2.48 10.12 -1.65
CA HIS A 180 -1.33 11.01 -1.68
C HIS A 180 -0.64 11.14 -3.03
N ARG A 181 -0.61 10.07 -3.85
CA ARG A 181 0.24 10.04 -5.05
C ARG A 181 -0.53 10.11 -6.37
N HIS A 182 -1.75 9.57 -6.42
CA HIS A 182 -2.56 9.49 -7.63
C HIS A 182 -2.70 10.86 -8.30
N GLY A 183 -3.20 11.88 -7.59
CA GLY A 183 -3.46 13.20 -8.18
C GLY A 183 -2.20 13.90 -8.70
N VAL A 184 -1.07 13.77 -7.98
CA VAL A 184 0.21 14.37 -8.40
C VAL A 184 0.75 13.64 -9.63
N LEU A 185 0.76 12.31 -9.61
CA LEU A 185 1.26 11.49 -10.71
C LEU A 185 0.37 11.58 -11.95
N ALA A 186 -0.95 11.61 -11.80
CA ALA A 186 -1.90 11.77 -12.91
C ALA A 186 -1.68 13.09 -13.65
N ARG A 187 -1.35 14.19 -12.94
CA ARG A 187 -1.05 15.49 -13.55
C ARG A 187 0.31 15.53 -14.24
N GLN A 188 1.31 14.87 -13.68
CA GLN A 188 2.70 14.95 -14.18
C GLN A 188 3.01 13.89 -15.26
N LYS A 189 2.37 12.72 -15.18
CA LYS A 189 2.76 11.50 -15.91
C LYS A 189 1.53 10.72 -16.41
N GLN A 190 0.49 11.41 -16.89
CA GLN A 190 -0.75 10.78 -17.38
C GLN A 190 -0.51 9.65 -18.39
N ALA A 191 0.44 9.84 -19.31
CA ALA A 191 0.77 8.88 -20.36
C ALA A 191 1.19 7.50 -19.81
N ILE A 192 1.85 7.45 -18.64
CA ILE A 192 2.25 6.18 -18.02
C ILE A 192 1.02 5.35 -17.65
N CYS A 193 -0.03 5.99 -17.13
CA CYS A 193 -1.27 5.32 -16.73
C CYS A 193 -1.98 4.69 -17.93
N GLN A 194 -1.94 5.34 -19.09
CA GLN A 194 -2.62 4.88 -20.31
C GLN A 194 -2.01 3.61 -20.92
N ASN A 195 -0.82 3.19 -20.47
CA ASN A 195 -0.25 1.90 -20.88
C ASN A 195 -0.96 0.69 -20.24
N CYS A 196 -1.58 0.89 -19.08
CA CYS A 196 -2.29 -0.17 -18.34
C CYS A 196 -3.80 0.10 -18.25
N HIS A 197 -4.20 1.37 -18.26
CA HIS A 197 -5.58 1.80 -18.05
C HIS A 197 -6.16 2.48 -19.28
N SER A 198 -7.41 2.16 -19.64
CA SER A 198 -8.17 2.91 -20.62
C SER A 198 -8.68 4.24 -20.04
N GLN A 199 -9.03 5.18 -20.91
CA GLN A 199 -9.62 6.47 -20.50
C GLN A 199 -10.91 6.27 -19.67
N GLN A 200 -11.71 5.25 -20.00
CA GLN A 200 -12.93 4.91 -19.26
C GLN A 200 -12.65 4.65 -17.77
N GLN A 201 -11.50 4.08 -17.42
CA GLN A 201 -11.13 3.83 -16.03
C GLN A 201 -10.78 5.13 -15.27
N CYS A 202 -10.32 6.16 -15.98
CA CYS A 202 -10.18 7.51 -15.41
C CYS A 202 -11.56 8.13 -15.21
N ASP A 203 -12.43 8.01 -16.22
CA ASP A 203 -13.76 8.60 -16.28
C ASP A 203 -14.71 7.98 -15.23
N ASP A 204 -14.48 6.74 -14.82
CA ASP A 204 -15.15 6.10 -13.68
C ASP A 204 -15.19 6.97 -12.42
N CYS A 205 -14.17 7.83 -12.22
CA CYS A 205 -14.15 8.82 -11.14
C CYS A 205 -14.13 10.27 -11.66
N HIS A 206 -13.42 10.55 -12.74
CA HIS A 206 -13.17 11.92 -13.23
C HIS A 206 -14.18 12.41 -14.27
N ASP A 207 -15.14 11.59 -14.66
CA ASP A 207 -16.19 12.01 -15.58
C ASP A 207 -17.08 13.08 -14.95
N VAL A 208 -16.95 14.30 -15.48
CA VAL A 208 -17.78 15.45 -15.15
C VAL A 208 -18.93 15.67 -16.15
N SER A 209 -18.96 14.90 -17.23
CA SER A 209 -19.89 15.08 -18.36
C SER A 209 -21.31 14.57 -18.06
N GLN A 210 -21.43 13.53 -17.23
CA GLN A 210 -22.71 12.88 -16.95
C GLN A 210 -23.62 13.66 -16.00
N GLY A 211 -23.15 14.79 -15.44
CA GLY A 211 -23.91 15.58 -14.46
C GLY A 211 -24.25 14.84 -13.15
N LEU A 212 -23.78 13.59 -13.01
CA LEU A 212 -23.97 12.75 -11.84
C LEU A 212 -22.63 12.57 -11.15
N SER A 213 -22.60 12.93 -9.87
CA SER A 213 -21.47 12.70 -9.00
C SER A 213 -21.20 11.19 -8.80
N ILE A 214 -19.97 10.83 -8.42
CA ILE A 214 -19.54 9.42 -8.30
C ILE A 214 -20.46 8.64 -7.35
N GLU A 215 -20.85 9.25 -6.24
CA GLU A 215 -21.76 8.64 -5.26
C GLU A 215 -23.16 8.37 -5.83
N LYS A 216 -23.61 9.13 -6.82
CA LYS A 216 -24.87 8.88 -7.53
C LYS A 216 -24.73 7.82 -8.62
N ARG A 217 -23.56 7.75 -9.28
CA ARG A 217 -23.25 6.70 -10.26
C ARG A 217 -23.01 5.34 -9.60
N ARG A 218 -22.52 5.32 -8.36
CA ARG A 218 -22.14 4.11 -7.60
C ARG A 218 -22.68 4.15 -6.15
N PRO A 219 -24.01 4.11 -5.95
CA PRO A 219 -24.62 4.25 -4.63
C PRO A 219 -24.25 3.11 -3.67
N ASP A 220 -24.07 1.88 -4.18
CA ASP A 220 -23.79 0.69 -3.36
C ASP A 220 -22.29 0.44 -3.12
N SER A 221 -21.43 1.33 -3.61
CA SER A 221 -19.97 1.18 -3.49
C SER A 221 -19.48 1.50 -2.08
N ILE A 222 -18.80 0.53 -1.47
CA ILE A 222 -18.18 0.65 -0.15
C ILE A 222 -16.65 0.52 -0.20
N GLU A 223 -16.05 0.33 -1.39
CA GLU A 223 -14.62 0.02 -1.49
C GLU A 223 -13.76 1.23 -1.22
N ARG A 224 -12.91 1.18 -0.18
CA ARG A 224 -12.07 2.27 0.38
C ARG A 224 -11.37 3.21 -0.61
N ARG A 225 -11.14 2.75 -1.85
CA ARG A 225 -10.54 3.52 -2.97
C ARG A 225 -11.39 4.71 -3.44
N LEU A 226 -12.70 4.69 -3.28
CA LEU A 226 -13.55 5.80 -3.74
C LEU A 226 -13.65 6.89 -2.68
N VAL A 227 -13.18 8.12 -2.93
CA VAL A 227 -13.30 9.18 -1.91
C VAL A 227 -14.76 9.61 -1.75
N HIS A 228 -15.53 9.60 -2.84
CA HIS A 228 -16.97 9.86 -2.86
C HIS A 228 -17.72 8.54 -3.11
N ARG A 229 -18.45 8.07 -2.09
CA ARG A 229 -19.30 6.86 -2.12
C ARG A 229 -20.64 7.14 -1.44
N GLY A 230 -21.65 6.31 -1.68
CA GLY A 230 -23.03 6.51 -1.22
C GLY A 230 -23.22 6.59 0.30
N ASP A 231 -22.38 5.94 1.10
CA ASP A 231 -22.47 5.91 2.58
C ASP A 231 -21.79 7.10 3.30
N PHE A 232 -21.64 8.25 2.63
CA PHE A 232 -20.86 9.38 3.16
C PHE A 232 -21.35 9.84 4.54
N LEU A 233 -22.67 10.00 4.72
CA LEU A 233 -23.24 10.47 5.98
C LEU A 233 -22.91 9.53 7.17
N THR A 234 -22.86 8.22 6.93
CA THR A 234 -22.58 7.23 7.97
C THR A 234 -21.09 7.21 8.36
N ARG A 235 -20.19 7.34 7.39
CA ARG A 235 -18.74 7.28 7.65
C ARG A 235 -18.10 8.63 7.96
N HIS A 236 -18.71 9.73 7.53
CA HIS A 236 -18.15 11.08 7.64
C HIS A 236 -17.66 11.43 9.06
N PRO A 237 -18.38 11.10 10.15
CA PRO A 237 -17.89 11.40 11.50
C PRO A 237 -16.57 10.68 11.84
N ILE A 238 -16.37 9.47 11.31
CA ILE A 238 -15.14 8.68 11.52
C ILE A 238 -14.00 9.24 10.67
N GLU A 239 -14.28 9.56 9.40
CA GLU A 239 -13.29 10.14 8.48
C GLU A 239 -12.86 11.54 8.94
N ALA A 240 -13.79 12.40 9.35
CA ALA A 240 -13.52 13.72 9.91
C ALA A 240 -12.72 13.63 11.21
N LYS A 241 -12.96 12.62 12.06
CA LYS A 241 -12.18 12.44 13.29
C LYS A 241 -10.77 11.90 13.05
N SER A 242 -10.60 11.03 12.06
CA SER A 242 -9.33 10.34 11.81
C SER A 242 -8.40 11.11 10.87
N GLN A 243 -8.94 11.79 9.85
CA GLN A 243 -8.19 12.47 8.80
C GLN A 243 -8.95 13.73 8.31
N PRO A 244 -9.14 14.75 9.15
CA PRO A 244 -10.00 15.91 8.83
C PRO A 244 -9.50 16.73 7.64
N THR A 245 -8.19 16.75 7.37
CA THR A 245 -7.59 17.47 6.23
C THR A 245 -7.72 16.72 4.90
N ARG A 246 -8.23 15.47 4.90
CA ARG A 246 -8.29 14.63 3.69
C ARG A 246 -9.15 15.26 2.60
N CYS A 247 -10.31 15.79 2.96
CA CYS A 247 -11.25 16.42 2.04
C CYS A 247 -10.71 17.77 1.55
N LEU A 248 -9.96 18.48 2.41
CA LEU A 248 -9.39 19.80 2.10
C LEU A 248 -8.31 19.79 1.01
N LYS A 249 -7.82 18.61 0.64
CA LYS A 249 -6.91 18.46 -0.51
C LYS A 249 -7.58 18.86 -1.84
N CYS A 250 -8.90 18.75 -1.90
CA CYS A 250 -9.70 19.02 -3.10
C CYS A 250 -10.82 20.03 -2.86
N HIS A 251 -11.39 20.06 -1.65
CA HIS A 251 -12.47 20.95 -1.26
C HIS A 251 -11.97 22.08 -0.36
N THR A 252 -12.73 23.17 -0.30
CA THR A 252 -12.48 24.24 0.66
C THR A 252 -13.33 24.03 1.93
N VAL A 253 -13.00 24.72 3.02
CA VAL A 253 -13.72 24.60 4.32
C VAL A 253 -15.20 24.98 4.17
N GLU A 254 -15.54 25.89 3.25
CA GLU A 254 -16.91 26.31 2.96
C GLU A 254 -17.80 25.15 2.49
N THR A 255 -17.20 24.10 1.90
CA THR A 255 -17.92 22.88 1.52
C THR A 255 -18.46 22.16 2.76
N CYS A 256 -17.66 22.08 3.81
CA CYS A 256 -18.07 21.50 5.09
C CYS A 256 -19.12 22.38 5.77
N ASP A 257 -18.87 23.69 5.84
CA ASP A 257 -19.75 24.64 6.53
C ASP A 257 -21.13 24.70 5.91
N SER A 258 -21.23 24.81 4.58
CA SER A 258 -22.52 24.85 3.87
C SER A 258 -23.35 23.58 4.11
N CYS A 259 -22.71 22.40 4.10
CA CYS A 259 -23.37 21.14 4.41
C CYS A 259 -23.81 21.09 5.89
N HIS A 260 -22.94 21.49 6.82
CA HIS A 260 -23.24 21.47 8.24
C HIS A 260 -24.37 22.44 8.62
N VAL A 261 -24.38 23.64 8.03
CA VAL A 261 -25.46 24.63 8.21
C VAL A 261 -26.76 24.07 7.64
N LYS A 262 -26.74 23.55 6.41
CA LYS A 262 -27.93 22.97 5.75
C LYS A 262 -28.54 21.82 6.56
N ASN A 263 -27.71 21.01 7.21
CA ASN A 263 -28.17 19.85 7.99
C ASN A 263 -28.33 20.15 9.50
N GLY A 264 -28.16 21.40 9.94
CA GLY A 264 -28.33 21.77 11.35
C GLY A 264 -27.31 21.13 12.30
N VAL A 265 -26.13 20.73 11.81
CA VAL A 265 -25.02 20.17 12.61
C VAL A 265 -23.88 21.16 12.77
N SER A 266 -23.99 22.35 12.20
CA SER A 266 -23.08 23.46 12.46
C SER A 266 -23.31 24.01 13.87
N GLY A 267 -22.23 24.25 14.63
CA GLY A 267 -22.31 24.94 15.92
C GLY A 267 -22.86 26.38 15.82
N ASN A 268 -22.90 26.96 14.60
CA ASN A 268 -23.48 28.27 14.33
C ASN A 268 -24.96 28.21 13.91
N ALA A 269 -25.55 27.02 13.77
CA ALA A 269 -26.97 26.86 13.46
C ALA A 269 -27.83 26.95 14.74
N ILE A 270 -29.03 27.53 14.64
CA ILE A 270 -30.00 27.54 15.75
C ILE A 270 -30.36 26.09 16.11
N ARG A 271 -30.11 25.70 17.37
CA ARG A 271 -30.22 24.30 17.87
C ARG A 271 -29.22 23.31 17.25
N GLY A 272 -28.16 23.83 16.61
CA GLY A 272 -27.08 22.99 16.11
C GLY A 272 -26.39 22.23 17.24
N ALA A 273 -26.11 20.95 17.01
CA ALA A 273 -25.31 20.17 17.95
C ALA A 273 -23.90 20.77 18.02
N ASN A 274 -23.45 21.17 19.22
CA ASN A 274 -22.06 21.59 19.40
C ASN A 274 -21.17 20.34 19.21
N PRO A 275 -20.26 20.33 18.22
CA PRO A 275 -19.36 19.19 18.02
C PRO A 275 -18.33 19.04 19.15
N HIS A 276 -18.24 20.04 20.03
CA HIS A 276 -17.35 20.05 21.18
C HIS A 276 -18.06 19.66 22.48
N PRO A 277 -17.40 18.89 23.36
CA PRO A 277 -17.97 18.51 24.65
C PRO A 277 -18.16 19.71 25.60
N PRO A 278 -19.01 19.60 26.63
CA PRO A 278 -19.10 20.59 27.70
C PRO A 278 -17.73 20.85 28.35
N GLY A 279 -17.45 22.13 28.64
CA GLY A 279 -16.16 22.56 29.20
C GLY A 279 -15.00 22.63 28.18
N TRP A 280 -15.30 22.58 26.87
CA TRP A 280 -14.29 22.72 25.80
C TRP A 280 -13.58 24.07 25.82
N VAL A 281 -14.35 25.16 25.87
CA VAL A 281 -13.87 26.54 26.06
C VAL A 281 -14.23 26.98 27.48
N GLY A 282 -13.26 27.45 28.26
CA GLY A 282 -13.48 27.91 29.62
C GLY A 282 -12.18 28.03 30.44
N GLY A 283 -12.30 28.50 31.68
CA GLY A 283 -11.15 28.79 32.56
C GLY A 283 -10.52 27.57 33.25
N ASN A 284 -11.15 26.39 33.20
CA ASN A 284 -10.58 25.16 33.76
C ASN A 284 -9.63 24.50 32.75
N THR A 285 -8.39 24.99 32.69
CA THR A 285 -7.34 24.48 31.80
C THR A 285 -6.93 23.03 32.10
N ASP A 286 -7.24 22.54 33.31
CA ASP A 286 -6.99 21.17 33.78
C ASP A 286 -8.20 20.25 33.60
N GLY A 287 -9.28 20.70 32.94
CA GLY A 287 -10.50 19.93 32.67
C GLY A 287 -10.36 18.99 31.47
N ARG A 288 -10.77 17.71 31.57
CA ARG A 288 -10.45 16.65 30.57
C ARG A 288 -10.89 17.02 29.14
N SER A 289 -11.95 17.80 29.05
CA SER A 289 -12.52 18.31 27.80
C SER A 289 -11.87 19.60 27.29
N PHE A 290 -10.91 20.20 28.01
CA PHE A 290 -10.34 21.50 27.65
C PHE A 290 -9.63 21.45 26.29
N HIS A 291 -10.01 22.37 25.40
CA HIS A 291 -9.51 22.41 24.03
C HIS A 291 -7.98 22.54 23.95
N GLY A 292 -7.33 23.19 24.92
CA GLY A 292 -5.87 23.30 24.95
C GLY A 292 -5.17 21.93 25.04
N ARG A 293 -5.79 20.92 25.67
CA ARG A 293 -5.24 19.55 25.66
C ARG A 293 -5.46 18.84 24.33
N ALA A 294 -6.61 19.05 23.69
CA ALA A 294 -6.87 18.51 22.36
C ALA A 294 -5.93 19.15 21.31
N ALA A 295 -5.76 20.47 21.37
CA ALA A 295 -4.85 21.24 20.52
C ALA A 295 -3.39 20.78 20.66
N ARG A 296 -2.92 20.45 21.87
CA ARG A 296 -1.57 19.88 22.09
C ARG A 296 -1.39 18.48 21.48
N ARG A 297 -2.47 17.71 21.29
CA ARG A 297 -2.40 16.38 20.67
C ARG A 297 -2.35 16.48 19.14
N ASP A 298 -3.21 17.30 18.58
CA ASP A 298 -3.29 17.51 17.13
C ASP A 298 -3.97 18.85 16.81
N ILE A 299 -3.16 19.90 16.66
CA ILE A 299 -3.66 21.21 16.27
C ILE A 299 -4.09 21.27 14.80
N VAL A 300 -3.55 20.38 13.96
CA VAL A 300 -3.89 20.29 12.53
C VAL A 300 -5.31 19.78 12.35
N ALA A 301 -5.77 18.88 13.23
CA ALA A 301 -7.16 18.44 13.25
C ALA A 301 -8.15 19.59 13.50
N CYS A 302 -7.79 20.57 14.33
CA CYS A 302 -8.61 21.76 14.55
C CYS A 302 -8.54 22.71 13.35
N ALA A 303 -7.34 22.96 12.83
CA ALA A 303 -7.11 23.82 11.67
C ALA A 303 -7.90 23.33 10.44
N ALA A 304 -8.11 22.03 10.29
CA ALA A 304 -8.89 21.47 9.20
C ALA A 304 -10.37 21.95 9.12
N CYS A 305 -10.93 22.48 10.21
CA CYS A 305 -12.27 23.07 10.20
C CYS A 305 -12.25 24.56 10.58
N HIS A 306 -11.24 25.01 11.31
CA HIS A 306 -11.19 26.36 11.90
C HIS A 306 -10.09 27.26 11.34
N ASP A 307 -9.28 26.80 10.40
CA ASP A 307 -8.29 27.63 9.74
C ASP A 307 -8.97 28.60 8.76
N GLN A 308 -8.75 29.89 9.00
CA GLN A 308 -9.18 31.00 8.15
C GLN A 308 -7.99 31.94 7.92
N GLY A 309 -6.77 31.37 7.92
CA GLY A 309 -5.52 32.10 7.85
C GLY A 309 -5.43 33.13 9.00
N PRO A 310 -5.07 34.40 8.72
CA PRO A 310 -4.94 35.45 9.74
C PRO A 310 -6.22 35.71 10.54
N ALA A 311 -7.39 35.37 10.00
CA ALA A 311 -8.68 35.59 10.64
C ALA A 311 -9.16 34.41 11.52
N THR A 312 -8.37 33.34 11.63
CA THR A 312 -8.73 32.12 12.37
C THR A 312 -9.12 32.40 13.82
N ASN A 313 -10.06 31.60 14.35
CA ASN A 313 -10.51 31.71 15.73
C ASN A 313 -9.37 31.57 16.75
N CYS A 314 -8.33 30.80 16.43
CA CYS A 314 -7.15 30.65 17.30
C CYS A 314 -6.49 32.01 17.56
N ILE A 315 -6.25 32.79 16.50
CA ILE A 315 -5.57 34.09 16.59
C ILE A 315 -6.45 35.10 17.33
N ARG A 316 -7.76 35.10 17.10
CA ARG A 316 -8.69 36.00 17.81
C ARG A 316 -8.61 35.86 19.34
N CYS A 317 -8.38 34.64 19.84
CA CYS A 317 -8.26 34.35 21.26
C CYS A 317 -6.82 34.41 21.78
N HIS A 318 -5.86 33.91 21.01
CA HIS A 318 -4.49 33.61 21.47
C HIS A 318 -3.41 34.55 20.93
N LYS A 319 -3.76 35.57 20.13
CA LYS A 319 -2.80 36.62 19.80
C LYS A 319 -2.27 37.28 21.07
N VAL A 320 -1.07 37.85 21.01
CA VAL A 320 -0.44 38.53 22.15
C VAL A 320 -1.40 39.60 22.69
N GLY A 321 -1.62 39.57 24.00
CA GLY A 321 -2.54 40.48 24.70
C GLY A 321 -4.03 40.09 24.64
N ALA A 322 -4.41 39.02 23.94
CA ALA A 322 -5.79 38.52 23.95
C ALA A 322 -6.07 37.58 25.14
N TYR A 323 -7.37 37.40 25.43
CA TYR A 323 -7.87 36.73 26.63
C TYR A 323 -7.57 35.23 26.71
N GLY A 324 -7.27 34.58 25.59
CA GLY A 324 -6.93 33.15 25.53
C GLY A 324 -5.52 32.83 26.01
N GLY A 325 -4.68 33.86 26.19
CA GLY A 325 -3.32 33.72 26.70
C GLY A 325 -2.38 33.01 25.73
N ASN A 326 -1.15 32.77 26.20
CA ASN A 326 -0.06 32.23 25.39
C ASN A 326 -0.36 30.77 24.96
N PRO A 327 -0.45 30.48 23.64
CA PRO A 327 -0.70 29.12 23.16
C PRO A 327 0.54 28.22 23.25
N HIS A 328 1.74 28.80 23.42
CA HIS A 328 2.97 28.03 23.51
C HIS A 328 3.06 27.23 24.83
N PRO A 329 3.69 26.05 24.85
CA PRO A 329 3.99 25.33 26.08
C PRO A 329 4.85 26.15 27.06
N ASN A 330 4.76 25.82 28.35
CA ASN A 330 5.64 26.41 29.35
C ASN A 330 7.12 26.16 29.00
N GLY A 331 7.94 27.20 29.06
CA GLY A 331 9.37 27.14 28.73
C GLY A 331 9.69 27.09 27.23
N TRP A 332 8.68 27.17 26.35
CA TRP A 332 8.89 27.22 24.91
C TRP A 332 9.61 28.51 24.49
N LYS A 333 10.57 28.39 23.57
CA LYS A 333 11.30 29.50 22.97
C LYS A 333 11.36 29.30 21.44
N SER A 334 11.15 30.37 20.69
CA SER A 334 11.28 30.36 19.23
C SER A 334 12.72 30.63 18.80
N SER A 335 13.16 29.99 17.72
CA SER A 335 14.37 30.38 16.98
C SER A 335 14.09 31.42 15.88
N ARG A 336 12.81 31.75 15.65
CA ARG A 336 12.35 32.74 14.66
C ARG A 336 11.85 33.99 15.37
N SER A 337 12.07 35.15 14.74
CA SER A 337 11.55 36.43 15.24
C SER A 337 10.03 36.53 15.12
N ASP A 338 9.45 37.37 15.96
CA ASP A 338 8.01 37.64 16.00
C ASP A 338 7.47 38.21 14.67
N GLY A 339 8.30 38.94 13.91
CA GLY A 339 7.96 39.46 12.58
C GLY A 339 8.08 38.44 11.43
N ALA A 340 8.42 37.17 11.71
CA ALA A 340 8.43 36.14 10.69
C ALA A 340 7.00 35.91 10.12
N ALA A 341 6.90 35.54 8.84
CA ALA A 341 5.66 35.58 8.05
C ALA A 341 4.39 35.00 8.73
N MET A 342 4.51 33.88 9.45
CA MET A 342 3.38 33.27 10.17
C MET A 342 3.27 33.74 11.62
N CYS A 343 4.39 34.13 12.24
CA CYS A 343 4.46 34.58 13.63
C CYS A 343 3.78 35.94 13.79
N ARG A 344 3.93 36.82 12.80
CA ARG A 344 3.34 38.16 12.83
C ARG A 344 1.84 38.18 13.04
N TYR A 345 1.10 37.20 12.54
CA TYR A 345 -0.35 37.18 12.70
C TYR A 345 -0.79 37.03 14.16
N CYS A 346 0.09 36.55 15.05
CA CYS A 346 -0.16 36.47 16.48
C CYS A 346 0.60 37.53 17.30
N HIS A 347 1.72 38.06 16.78
CA HIS A 347 2.69 38.86 17.53
C HIS A 347 2.79 40.34 17.07
N GLU A 348 2.36 40.69 15.86
CA GLU A 348 2.28 42.09 15.43
C GLU A 348 0.99 42.73 16.00
N GLN A 349 1.11 43.97 16.49
CA GLN A 349 0.00 44.82 16.93
C GLN A 349 -0.52 45.67 15.78
#